data_AF-A0AAP5BEZ6-F1
#
_entry.id   AF-A0AAP5BEZ6-F1
#
_cell.length_a   1.000
_cell.length_b   1.000
_cell.length_c   1.000
_cell.angle_alpha   90.00
_cell.angle_beta   90.00
_cell.angle_gamma   90.00
#
_symmetry.space_group_name_H-M   'P 1'
#
loop_
_entity.id
_entity.type
_entity.pdbx_description
1 polymer ?
#
loop_
_entity_poly.entity_id
_entity_poly.type
_entity_poly.pdbx_seq_one_letter_code
_entity_poly.pdbx_strand_id
1 'polypeptide(L)'
;MHLVQSMAYVNEVPWHGLGNQLAPNQPLEVWARASGMDWKIEESEVRFVAGTSGLGSIHAFPEQKVLYRSDTKAPLSVVSSRYQVVQPAEILDFYKDLTEVSGFELETAGVLKDGKKLWALARTGQSATLRGKDQVNGYLLLATACDGSLATVAQFTSVRVVCHNTLSIALANDSTGAVKVPHRSQFDAQAVKRQLGIAVSSWDGFMVRMKALAERKVSDSSAEAFFRRVLTYPAAGPNMPTPATNDSAIKAVQALYAGRGKGATLPSASGTAWGLVNSITEFVDHQRRARSDDHRRDAAWFGAGATLKQKAWDEAMKLVA
;
A
#
# COMPACT_ATOMS: atom_id res chain seq x y z
N MET A 1 6.91 0.66 16.66
CA MET A 1 8.25 0.57 16.04
C MET A 1 8.09 0.82 14.53
N HIS A 2 9.04 1.44 13.80
CA HIS A 2 8.92 1.58 12.34
C HIS A 2 9.28 0.25 11.68
N LEU A 3 8.41 -0.25 10.78
CA LEU A 3 8.64 -1.52 10.06
C LEU A 3 9.55 -1.38 8.83
N VAL A 4 10.16 -0.20 8.64
CA VAL A 4 11.11 0.09 7.57
C VAL A 4 12.48 -0.40 7.99
N GLN A 5 13.04 -1.34 7.24
CA GLN A 5 14.39 -1.85 7.48
C GLN A 5 15.42 -0.97 6.77
N SER A 6 15.21 -0.72 5.48
CA SER A 6 16.00 0.20 4.66
C SER A 6 15.12 0.78 3.56
N MET A 7 15.41 2.00 3.13
CA MET A 7 14.74 2.64 2.01
C MET A 7 15.63 3.75 1.42
N ALA A 8 15.38 4.07 0.16
CA ALA A 8 15.90 5.25 -0.51
C ALA A 8 14.75 6.16 -0.95
N TYR A 9 15.02 7.46 -1.04
CA TYR A 9 14.06 8.45 -1.51
C TYR A 9 14.74 9.61 -2.23
N VAL A 10 13.99 10.27 -3.12
CA VAL A 10 14.32 11.59 -3.67
C VAL A 10 13.30 12.62 -3.18
N ASN A 11 13.57 13.90 -3.45
CA ASN A 11 12.70 15.03 -3.09
C ASN A 11 12.51 15.17 -1.58
N GLU A 12 11.26 15.16 -1.12
CA GLU A 12 10.90 15.43 0.27
C GLU A 12 11.34 14.32 1.22
N VAL A 13 11.95 14.72 2.34
CA VAL A 13 12.32 13.80 3.41
C VAL A 13 11.06 13.10 3.95
N PRO A 14 11.02 11.76 4.02
CA PRO A 14 9.94 11.04 4.67
C PRO A 14 9.68 11.60 6.06
N TRP A 15 8.43 11.72 6.46
CA TRP A 15 8.03 12.36 7.73
C TRP A 15 8.70 11.78 8.99
N HIS A 16 9.18 10.52 8.92
CA HIS A 16 9.90 9.86 10.02
C HIS A 16 11.43 10.09 9.98
N GLY A 17 11.95 10.79 8.97
CA GLY A 17 13.36 11.13 8.83
C GLY A 17 14.31 9.96 8.57
N LEU A 18 13.78 8.79 8.17
CA LEU A 18 14.59 7.58 7.92
C LEU A 18 14.74 7.35 6.42
N GLY A 19 15.85 6.73 6.03
CA GLY A 19 16.16 6.37 4.65
C GLY A 19 17.33 7.16 4.07
N ASN A 20 17.77 6.72 2.90
CA ASN A 20 18.90 7.30 2.18
C ASN A 20 18.38 8.29 1.13
N GLN A 21 18.71 9.57 1.30
CA GLN A 21 18.38 10.58 0.30
C GLN A 21 19.29 10.41 -0.92
N LEU A 22 18.69 10.34 -2.10
CA LEU A 22 19.38 10.31 -3.38
C LEU A 22 19.16 11.62 -4.12
N ALA A 23 20.12 11.97 -5.00
CA ALA A 23 19.86 12.97 -6.03
C ALA A 23 18.83 12.43 -7.04
N PRO A 24 18.13 13.30 -7.80
CA PRO A 24 17.28 12.85 -8.90
C PRO A 24 18.08 12.07 -9.96
N ASN A 25 17.39 11.23 -10.74
CA ASN A 25 17.93 10.52 -11.91
C ASN A 25 19.15 9.63 -11.63
N GLN A 26 19.22 9.05 -10.43
CA GLN A 26 20.26 8.07 -10.11
C GLN A 26 20.01 6.72 -10.81
N PRO A 27 21.08 6.01 -11.24
CA PRO A 27 20.98 4.67 -11.81
C PRO A 27 20.32 3.66 -10.86
N LEU A 28 19.70 2.61 -11.41
CA LEU A 28 18.99 1.59 -10.62
C LEU A 28 19.92 0.84 -9.65
N GLU A 29 21.21 0.73 -9.97
CA GLU A 29 22.22 0.11 -9.10
C GLU A 29 22.48 0.95 -7.84
N VAL A 30 22.33 2.27 -7.94
CA VAL A 30 22.38 3.17 -6.77
C VAL A 30 21.12 2.99 -5.93
N TRP A 31 19.95 2.90 -6.57
CA TRP A 31 18.68 2.61 -5.90
C TRP A 31 18.69 1.26 -5.17
N ALA A 32 19.22 0.21 -5.80
CA ALA A 32 19.31 -1.12 -5.20
C ALA A 32 20.11 -1.09 -3.89
N ARG A 33 21.29 -0.46 -3.92
CA ARG A 33 22.16 -0.33 -2.73
C ARG A 33 21.52 0.54 -1.66
N ALA A 34 21.08 1.74 -2.02
CA ALA A 34 20.54 2.71 -1.07
C ALA A 34 19.19 2.28 -0.47
N SER A 35 18.36 1.54 -1.19
CA SER A 35 17.09 1.02 -0.68
C SER A 35 17.24 -0.27 0.13
N GLY A 36 18.44 -0.86 0.14
CA GLY A 36 18.71 -2.15 0.77
C GLY A 36 18.09 -3.33 0.01
N MET A 37 17.96 -3.21 -1.31
CA MET A 37 17.45 -4.23 -2.25
C MET A 37 18.56 -4.92 -3.06
N ASP A 38 19.83 -4.59 -2.84
CA ASP A 38 21.00 -5.20 -3.52
C ASP A 38 21.35 -6.60 -2.96
N TRP A 39 20.43 -7.55 -3.13
CA TRP A 39 20.57 -8.95 -2.75
C TRP A 39 19.54 -9.81 -3.50
N LYS A 40 19.72 -11.13 -3.46
CA LYS A 40 18.80 -12.09 -4.09
C LYS A 40 18.06 -12.90 -3.04
N ILE A 41 16.79 -13.20 -3.32
CA ILE A 41 16.05 -14.21 -2.57
C ILE A 41 16.52 -15.57 -3.08
N GLU A 42 17.20 -16.31 -2.21
CA GLU A 42 17.61 -17.70 -2.44
C GLU A 42 16.60 -18.66 -1.79
N GLU A 43 16.56 -19.89 -2.30
CA GLU A 43 15.66 -20.92 -1.80
C GLU A 43 16.41 -22.21 -1.43
N SER A 44 15.90 -22.89 -0.41
CA SER A 44 16.40 -24.21 -0.01
C SER A 44 15.25 -25.10 0.45
N GLU A 45 15.46 -26.42 0.42
CA GLU A 45 14.56 -27.39 1.00
C GLU A 45 14.35 -27.13 2.50
N VAL A 46 13.10 -27.26 2.98
CA VAL A 46 12.82 -27.21 4.42
C VAL A 46 13.33 -28.50 5.07
N ARG A 47 14.13 -28.35 6.12
CA ARG A 47 14.54 -29.45 7.00
C ARG A 47 14.13 -29.16 8.44
N PHE A 48 13.63 -30.18 9.12
CA PHE A 48 13.25 -30.11 10.53
C PHE A 48 13.83 -31.27 11.33
N VAL A 49 14.06 -31.06 12.62
CA VAL A 49 14.57 -32.09 13.53
C VAL A 49 13.38 -32.71 14.26
N ALA A 50 13.15 -34.01 14.07
CA ALA A 50 12.16 -34.76 14.82
C ALA A 50 12.84 -35.42 16.04
N GLY A 51 12.59 -34.87 17.22
CA GLY A 51 13.19 -35.33 18.47
C GLY A 51 13.04 -34.29 19.58
N THR A 52 13.67 -34.55 20.73
CA THR A 52 13.61 -33.69 21.92
C THR A 52 14.86 -32.82 22.01
N SER A 53 14.68 -31.52 22.29
CA SER A 53 15.78 -30.60 22.63
C SER A 53 16.91 -30.51 21.58
N GLY A 54 16.57 -30.59 20.29
CA GLY A 54 17.54 -30.48 19.19
C GLY A 54 18.34 -31.76 18.91
N LEU A 55 18.11 -32.83 19.69
CA LEU A 55 18.63 -34.16 19.43
C LEU A 55 17.53 -34.99 18.76
N GLY A 56 17.72 -35.33 17.49
CA GLY A 56 16.71 -36.04 16.69
C GLY A 56 17.16 -36.30 15.25
N SER A 57 16.34 -37.02 14.49
CA SER A 57 16.58 -37.25 13.07
C SER A 57 16.20 -36.02 12.25
N ILE A 58 17.00 -35.72 11.22
CA ILE A 58 16.71 -34.65 10.27
C ILE A 58 15.76 -35.20 9.20
N HIS A 59 14.60 -34.56 9.07
CA HIS A 59 13.60 -34.86 8.04
C HIS A 59 13.48 -33.69 7.07
N ALA A 60 13.20 -34.01 5.81
CA ALA A 60 12.85 -33.03 4.80
C ALA A 60 11.33 -32.80 4.77
N PHE A 61 10.90 -31.60 4.35
CA PHE A 61 9.52 -31.32 3.98
C PHE A 61 9.45 -30.83 2.52
N PRO A 62 9.49 -31.73 1.53
CA PRO A 62 9.73 -31.39 0.11
C PRO A 62 8.65 -30.51 -0.54
N GLU A 63 7.44 -30.46 0.02
CA GLU A 63 6.36 -29.61 -0.49
C GLU A 63 6.52 -28.14 -0.11
N GLN A 64 7.51 -27.83 0.74
CA GLN A 64 7.82 -26.49 1.22
C GLN A 64 9.28 -26.15 0.95
N LYS A 65 9.56 -24.86 0.77
CA LYS A 65 10.90 -24.30 0.66
C LYS A 65 11.07 -23.11 1.59
N VAL A 66 12.28 -22.93 2.08
CA VAL A 66 12.69 -21.75 2.84
C VAL A 66 13.19 -20.71 1.85
N LEU A 67 12.70 -19.48 1.97
CA LEU A 67 13.28 -18.32 1.30
C LEU A 67 14.21 -17.60 2.27
N TYR A 68 15.38 -17.20 1.81
CA TYR A 68 16.37 -16.49 2.62
C TYR A 68 17.17 -15.49 1.77
N ARG A 69 17.81 -14.53 2.43
CA ARG A 69 18.61 -13.53 1.72
C ARG A 69 19.98 -14.09 1.33
N SER A 70 20.43 -13.80 0.11
CA SER A 70 21.76 -14.22 -0.36
C SER A 70 22.91 -13.62 0.43
N ASP A 71 22.74 -12.40 0.95
CA ASP A 71 23.79 -11.58 1.59
C ASP A 71 24.07 -11.97 3.05
N THR A 72 23.01 -12.14 3.83
CA THR A 72 23.04 -12.33 5.29
C THR A 72 22.65 -13.74 5.71
N LYS A 73 22.11 -14.53 4.77
CA LYS A 73 21.47 -15.82 5.02
C LYS A 73 20.31 -15.73 6.01
N ALA A 74 19.77 -14.52 6.24
CA ALA A 74 18.64 -14.31 7.11
C ALA A 74 17.39 -14.97 6.51
N PRO A 75 16.64 -15.76 7.29
CA PRO A 75 15.43 -16.41 6.82
C PRO A 75 14.32 -15.39 6.62
N LEU A 76 13.58 -15.52 5.51
CA LEU A 76 12.47 -14.64 5.15
C LEU A 76 11.13 -15.32 5.43
N SER A 77 10.93 -16.52 4.89
CA SER A 77 9.67 -17.24 4.98
C SER A 77 9.81 -18.73 4.63
N VAL A 78 8.81 -19.51 5.04
CA VAL A 78 8.56 -20.85 4.50
C VAL A 78 7.34 -20.77 3.61
N VAL A 79 7.46 -21.23 2.37
CA VAL A 79 6.40 -21.18 1.36
C VAL A 79 6.29 -22.51 0.64
N SER A 80 5.18 -22.74 -0.07
CA SER A 80 5.04 -23.91 -0.94
C SER A 80 6.18 -23.96 -1.97
N SER A 81 6.61 -25.17 -2.33
CA SER A 81 7.58 -25.41 -3.41
C SER A 81 7.17 -24.77 -4.75
N ARG A 82 5.85 -24.59 -4.97
CA ARG A 82 5.29 -23.95 -6.18
C ARG A 82 5.36 -22.42 -6.17
N TYR A 83 5.74 -21.81 -5.05
CA TYR A 83 5.77 -20.37 -4.89
C TYR A 83 6.78 -19.73 -5.88
N GLN A 84 6.31 -18.77 -6.66
CA GLN A 84 7.07 -18.00 -7.63
C GLN A 84 7.54 -16.70 -6.98
N VAL A 85 8.86 -16.62 -6.79
CA VAL A 85 9.53 -15.47 -6.19
C VAL A 85 9.64 -14.35 -7.22
N VAL A 86 9.38 -13.12 -6.78
CA VAL A 86 9.77 -11.90 -7.51
C VAL A 86 10.98 -11.31 -6.81
N GLN A 87 12.09 -11.22 -7.52
CA GLN A 87 13.37 -10.78 -6.98
C GLN A 87 13.38 -9.26 -6.73
N PRO A 88 14.14 -8.77 -5.74
CA PRO A 88 14.30 -7.34 -5.51
C PRO A 88 14.73 -6.55 -6.76
N ALA A 89 15.63 -7.13 -7.56
CA ALA A 89 16.05 -6.54 -8.84
C ALA A 89 14.89 -6.39 -9.83
N GLU A 90 14.02 -7.40 -9.96
CA GLU A 90 12.85 -7.36 -10.86
C GLU A 90 11.87 -6.23 -10.48
N ILE A 91 11.80 -5.86 -9.20
CA ILE A 91 10.98 -4.73 -8.72
C ILE A 91 11.54 -3.39 -9.21
N LEU A 92 12.86 -3.22 -9.23
CA LEU A 92 13.50 -1.99 -9.73
C LEU A 92 13.52 -1.97 -11.27
N ASP A 93 13.85 -3.09 -11.90
CA ASP A 93 13.89 -3.25 -13.35
C ASP A 93 12.52 -3.03 -14.00
N PHE A 94 11.43 -3.26 -13.26
CA PHE A 94 10.09 -2.88 -13.70
C PHE A 94 10.00 -1.41 -14.12
N TYR A 95 10.78 -0.51 -13.52
CA TYR A 95 10.74 0.92 -13.82
C TYR A 95 11.72 1.37 -14.90
N LYS A 96 12.66 0.52 -15.34
CA LYS A 96 13.76 0.91 -16.23
C LYS A 96 13.30 1.63 -17.49
N ASP A 97 12.48 0.96 -18.30
CA ASP A 97 11.88 1.52 -19.53
C ASP A 97 10.93 2.71 -19.26
N LEU A 98 10.21 2.69 -18.13
CA LEU A 98 9.33 3.79 -17.74
C LEU A 98 10.12 5.07 -17.42
N THR A 99 11.27 4.92 -16.78
CA THR A 99 12.16 6.05 -16.46
C THR A 99 12.96 6.53 -17.68
N GLU A 100 13.36 5.62 -18.56
CA GLU A 100 14.15 5.95 -19.75
C GLU A 100 13.31 6.57 -20.87
N VAL A 101 12.04 6.17 -21.03
CA VAL A 101 11.23 6.49 -22.22
C VAL A 101 9.95 7.26 -21.89
N SER A 102 9.36 7.05 -20.72
CA SER A 102 8.01 7.55 -20.40
C SER A 102 8.01 8.75 -19.43
N GLY A 103 9.19 9.28 -19.07
CA GLY A 103 9.32 10.43 -18.17
C GLY A 103 8.94 10.13 -16.72
N PHE A 104 8.91 8.85 -16.33
CA PHE A 104 8.70 8.49 -14.94
C PHE A 104 9.99 8.74 -14.15
N GLU A 105 9.86 9.07 -12.88
CA GLU A 105 11.01 9.29 -12.00
C GLU A 105 10.84 8.44 -10.75
N LEU A 106 11.82 7.59 -10.42
CA LEU A 106 11.80 6.86 -9.16
C LEU A 106 11.76 7.86 -8.00
N GLU A 107 10.76 7.70 -7.14
CA GLU A 107 10.50 8.59 -6.01
C GLU A 107 11.04 7.97 -4.72
N THR A 108 10.83 6.66 -4.56
CA THR A 108 11.17 5.92 -3.35
C THR A 108 11.20 4.42 -3.62
N ALA A 109 12.06 3.69 -2.91
CA ALA A 109 12.07 2.23 -2.91
C ALA A 109 12.57 1.72 -1.56
N GLY A 110 12.17 0.50 -1.16
CA GLY A 110 12.67 -0.03 0.09
C GLY A 110 12.14 -1.40 0.49
N VAL A 111 12.60 -1.79 1.68
CA VAL A 111 12.38 -3.10 2.28
C VAL A 111 11.72 -2.92 3.65
N LEU A 112 10.68 -3.71 3.89
CA LEU A 112 9.88 -3.68 5.11
C LEU A 112 9.81 -5.07 5.75
N LYS A 113 9.51 -5.11 7.06
CA LYS A 113 9.36 -6.35 7.84
C LYS A 113 10.54 -7.32 7.66
N ASP A 114 11.76 -6.85 7.94
CA ASP A 114 12.99 -7.66 7.93
C ASP A 114 13.28 -8.39 6.60
N GLY A 115 13.02 -7.73 5.47
CA GLY A 115 13.26 -8.34 4.15
C GLY A 115 12.01 -8.91 3.49
N LYS A 116 10.93 -9.08 4.25
CA LYS A 116 9.78 -9.88 3.78
C LYS A 116 8.89 -9.16 2.77
N LYS A 117 8.91 -7.84 2.76
CA LYS A 117 8.11 -7.00 1.85
C LYS A 117 9.01 -6.03 1.11
N LEU A 118 8.82 -5.95 -0.19
CA LEU A 118 9.62 -5.14 -1.12
C LEU A 118 8.68 -4.21 -1.88
N TRP A 119 9.10 -2.98 -2.13
CA TRP A 119 8.30 -2.03 -2.90
C TRP A 119 9.16 -0.96 -3.56
N ALA A 120 8.67 -0.44 -4.67
CA ALA A 120 9.21 0.74 -5.34
C ALA A 120 8.05 1.60 -5.87
N LEU A 121 8.30 2.90 -6.01
CA LEU A 121 7.33 3.89 -6.44
C LEU A 121 8.02 4.86 -7.39
N ALA A 122 7.39 5.11 -8.53
CA ALA A 122 7.81 6.16 -9.45
C ALA A 122 6.72 7.21 -9.61
N ARG A 123 7.11 8.48 -9.63
CA ARG A 123 6.27 9.60 -10.06
C ARG A 123 6.07 9.49 -11.57
N THR A 124 4.85 9.66 -12.04
CA THR A 124 4.50 9.48 -13.46
C THR A 124 4.72 10.73 -14.32
N GLY A 125 5.17 11.83 -13.72
CA GLY A 125 5.18 13.17 -14.32
C GLY A 125 3.79 13.82 -14.42
N GLN A 126 2.71 13.06 -14.22
CA GLN A 126 1.36 13.58 -14.24
C GLN A 126 1.02 14.19 -12.88
N SER A 127 0.40 15.36 -12.91
CA SER A 127 -0.15 16.00 -11.72
C SER A 127 -1.46 16.67 -12.05
N ALA A 128 -2.26 16.91 -11.03
CA ALA A 128 -3.52 17.61 -11.15
C ALA A 128 -3.67 18.60 -10.01
N THR A 129 -4.15 19.78 -10.35
CA THR A 129 -4.56 20.76 -9.36
C THR A 129 -6.02 20.54 -9.03
N LEU A 130 -6.31 20.15 -7.80
CA LEU A 130 -7.64 20.18 -7.21
C LEU A 130 -8.00 21.62 -6.82
N ARG A 131 -9.26 21.82 -6.43
CA ARG A 131 -9.77 23.13 -6.00
C ARG A 131 -8.85 23.76 -4.94
N GLY A 132 -8.49 25.03 -5.13
CA GLY A 132 -7.68 25.77 -4.16
C GLY A 132 -6.17 25.66 -4.33
N LYS A 133 -5.67 25.29 -5.52
CA LYS A 133 -4.24 25.08 -5.80
C LYS A 133 -3.62 23.87 -5.08
N ASP A 134 -4.45 22.94 -4.64
CA ASP A 134 -4.00 21.68 -4.03
C ASP A 134 -3.49 20.75 -5.12
N GLN A 135 -2.17 20.54 -5.19
CA GLN A 135 -1.53 19.75 -6.24
C GLN A 135 -1.39 18.29 -5.81
N VAL A 136 -1.94 17.39 -6.64
CA VAL A 136 -1.85 15.95 -6.44
C VAL A 136 -1.03 15.34 -7.56
N ASN A 137 0.02 14.59 -7.20
CA ASN A 137 0.89 13.91 -8.15
C ASN A 137 0.43 12.47 -8.37
N GLY A 138 0.64 11.97 -9.58
CA GLY A 138 0.45 10.57 -9.92
C GLY A 138 1.71 9.76 -9.67
N TYR A 139 1.52 8.59 -9.07
CA TYR A 139 2.58 7.62 -8.84
C TYR A 139 2.16 6.24 -9.35
N LEU A 140 3.13 5.44 -9.77
CA LEU A 140 2.98 4.03 -10.05
C LEU A 140 3.72 3.22 -8.97
N LEU A 141 2.95 2.49 -8.18
CA LEU A 141 3.44 1.59 -7.15
C LEU A 141 3.61 0.17 -7.69
N LEU A 142 4.71 -0.48 -7.33
CA LEU A 142 4.90 -1.92 -7.41
C LEU A 142 5.31 -2.43 -6.03
N ALA A 143 4.61 -3.44 -5.52
CA ALA A 143 4.90 -4.03 -4.23
C ALA A 143 4.70 -5.54 -4.24
N THR A 144 5.48 -6.26 -3.43
CA THR A 144 5.42 -7.71 -3.31
C THR A 144 5.80 -8.16 -1.90
N ALA A 145 5.45 -9.40 -1.52
CA ALA A 145 5.87 -10.00 -0.27
C ALA A 145 6.28 -11.46 -0.43
N CYS A 146 7.50 -11.80 -0.01
CA CYS A 146 8.01 -13.17 -0.10
C CYS A 146 7.43 -14.12 0.96
N ASP A 147 6.65 -13.61 1.92
CA ASP A 147 5.93 -14.41 2.92
C ASP A 147 4.50 -14.81 2.50
N GLY A 148 4.10 -14.44 1.27
CA GLY A 148 2.76 -14.73 0.74
C GLY A 148 1.64 -13.87 1.32
N SER A 149 1.94 -12.90 2.19
CA SER A 149 0.94 -12.00 2.76
C SER A 149 0.40 -10.95 1.78
N LEU A 150 1.05 -10.80 0.62
CA LEU A 150 0.70 -9.86 -0.44
C LEU A 150 1.12 -10.49 -1.78
N ALA A 151 0.22 -10.51 -2.75
CA ALA A 151 0.56 -10.83 -4.14
C ALA A 151 1.47 -9.74 -4.73
N THR A 152 2.17 -9.97 -5.84
CA THR A 152 2.83 -8.85 -6.52
C THR A 152 1.76 -7.93 -7.11
N VAL A 153 1.65 -6.71 -6.60
CA VAL A 153 0.62 -5.74 -6.99
C VAL A 153 1.27 -4.52 -7.62
N ALA A 154 0.81 -4.17 -8.81
CA ALA A 154 1.14 -2.91 -9.47
C ALA A 154 -0.12 -2.06 -9.59
N GLN A 155 -0.06 -0.77 -9.25
CA GLN A 155 -1.19 0.14 -9.38
C GLN A 155 -0.80 1.62 -9.39
N PHE A 156 -1.62 2.44 -10.04
CA PHE A 156 -1.53 3.89 -9.91
C PHE A 156 -2.08 4.36 -8.57
N THR A 157 -1.45 5.37 -7.99
CA THR A 157 -1.86 5.96 -6.72
C THR A 157 -1.51 7.44 -6.67
N SER A 158 -2.27 8.24 -5.92
CA SER A 158 -1.90 9.62 -5.57
C SER A 158 -1.05 9.72 -4.30
N VAL A 159 -0.82 8.59 -3.62
CA VAL A 159 -0.14 8.55 -2.33
C VAL A 159 1.34 8.27 -2.53
N ARG A 160 2.18 9.22 -2.14
CA ARG A 160 3.62 9.00 -2.04
C ARG A 160 3.89 7.96 -0.96
N VAL A 161 4.31 6.77 -1.38
CA VAL A 161 4.73 5.69 -0.50
C VAL A 161 6.13 5.99 0.00
N VAL A 162 6.34 6.02 1.32
CA VAL A 162 7.67 6.16 1.96
C VAL A 162 7.88 5.09 3.03
N CYS A 163 6.81 4.52 3.57
CA CYS A 163 6.87 3.57 4.65
C CYS A 163 5.72 2.57 4.56
N HIS A 164 5.71 1.59 5.46
CA HIS A 164 4.64 0.59 5.48
C HIS A 164 3.24 1.21 5.60
N ASN A 165 3.08 2.30 6.36
CA ASN A 165 1.82 3.03 6.46
C ASN A 165 1.27 3.44 5.10
N THR A 166 2.09 4.19 4.37
CA THR A 166 1.71 4.77 3.08
C THR A 166 1.60 3.72 1.99
N LEU A 167 2.41 2.65 2.06
CA LEU A 167 2.34 1.53 1.12
C LEU A 167 0.95 0.91 1.17
N SER A 168 0.45 0.71 2.37
CA SER A 168 -0.82 0.05 2.56
C SER A 168 -2.02 0.94 2.26
N ILE A 169 -1.91 2.27 2.42
CA ILE A 169 -2.90 3.20 1.88
C ILE A 169 -2.93 3.09 0.35
N ALA A 170 -1.76 3.15 -0.28
CA ALA A 170 -1.65 3.03 -1.73
C ALA A 170 -2.19 1.67 -2.24
N LEU A 171 -2.03 0.59 -1.48
CA LEU A 171 -2.57 -0.73 -1.79
C LEU A 171 -4.07 -0.89 -1.50
N ALA A 172 -4.62 -0.11 -0.57
CA ALA A 172 -6.04 -0.18 -0.17
C ALA A 172 -6.98 0.53 -1.15
N ASN A 173 -6.45 1.36 -2.04
CA ASN A 173 -7.19 1.97 -3.15
C ASN A 173 -7.36 0.95 -4.30
N ASP A 174 -7.97 -0.20 -4.01
CA ASP A 174 -8.31 -1.28 -4.94
C ASP A 174 -9.38 -0.79 -5.94
N SER A 175 -8.97 0.17 -6.75
CA SER A 175 -9.71 0.67 -7.88
C SER A 175 -9.53 -0.32 -9.03
N THR A 176 -10.46 -0.29 -9.97
CA THR A 176 -10.57 -1.10 -11.19
C THR A 176 -9.33 -1.15 -12.11
N GLY A 177 -8.18 -0.61 -11.70
CA GLY A 177 -6.92 -0.60 -12.44
C GLY A 177 -5.71 -1.23 -11.72
N ALA A 178 -5.88 -1.87 -10.55
CA ALA A 178 -4.77 -2.61 -9.92
C ALA A 178 -4.53 -3.97 -10.61
N VAL A 179 -3.27 -4.24 -10.98
CA VAL A 179 -2.85 -5.53 -11.54
C VAL A 179 -2.23 -6.37 -10.44
N LYS A 180 -2.78 -7.56 -10.20
CA LYS A 180 -2.33 -8.49 -9.15
C LYS A 180 -1.82 -9.77 -9.78
N VAL A 181 -0.56 -10.10 -9.52
CA VAL A 181 0.09 -11.35 -9.94
C VAL A 181 0.25 -12.24 -8.70
N PRO A 182 -0.55 -13.31 -8.56
CA PRO A 182 -0.41 -14.22 -7.44
C PRO A 182 0.92 -14.99 -7.53
N HIS A 183 1.53 -15.31 -6.39
CA HIS A 183 2.79 -16.07 -6.32
C HIS A 183 2.69 -17.55 -6.73
N ARG A 184 1.61 -17.96 -7.40
CA ARG A 184 1.53 -19.24 -8.13
C ARG A 184 1.90 -19.08 -9.61
N SER A 185 2.04 -17.84 -10.08
CA SER A 185 2.29 -17.45 -11.46
C SER A 185 3.61 -16.69 -11.51
N GLN A 186 4.34 -16.85 -12.62
CA GLN A 186 5.56 -16.08 -12.85
C GLN A 186 5.21 -14.61 -13.06
N PHE A 187 6.02 -13.71 -12.49
CA PHE A 187 5.90 -12.29 -12.74
C PHE A 187 6.44 -11.93 -14.13
N ASP A 188 5.61 -11.27 -14.93
CA ASP A 188 5.99 -10.72 -16.23
C ASP A 188 5.74 -9.20 -16.19
N ALA A 189 6.82 -8.44 -16.06
CA ALA A 189 6.78 -6.99 -16.00
C ALA A 189 6.07 -6.37 -17.20
N GLN A 190 6.29 -6.90 -18.41
CA GLN A 190 5.71 -6.36 -19.63
C GLN A 190 4.21 -6.67 -19.73
N ALA A 191 3.78 -7.86 -19.31
CA ALA A 191 2.35 -8.17 -19.19
C ALA A 191 1.64 -7.26 -18.18
N VAL A 192 2.27 -7.00 -17.03
CA VAL A 192 1.73 -6.09 -16.01
C VAL A 192 1.59 -4.67 -16.56
N LYS A 193 2.60 -4.14 -17.24
CA LYS A 193 2.56 -2.80 -17.86
C LYS A 193 1.45 -2.68 -18.92
N ARG A 194 1.26 -3.70 -19.75
CA ARG A 194 0.17 -3.75 -20.74
C ARG A 194 -1.20 -3.75 -20.05
N GLN A 195 -1.38 -4.57 -19.01
CA GLN A 195 -2.65 -4.65 -18.27
C GLN A 195 -2.98 -3.37 -17.50
N LEU A 196 -1.97 -2.68 -16.96
CA LEU A 196 -2.13 -1.37 -16.32
C LEU A 196 -2.58 -0.27 -17.29
N GLY A 197 -2.52 -0.52 -18.59
CA GLY A 197 -2.78 0.49 -19.60
C GLY A 197 -1.79 1.64 -19.48
N ILE A 198 -0.51 1.38 -19.16
CA ILE A 198 0.51 2.46 -19.08
C ILE A 198 0.63 3.20 -20.43
N ALA A 199 0.17 2.59 -21.53
CA ALA A 199 0.03 3.23 -22.82
C ALA A 199 -1.22 4.14 -22.98
N VAL A 200 -2.28 4.02 -22.15
CA VAL A 200 -3.56 4.73 -22.34
C VAL A 200 -4.35 4.97 -21.02
N SER A 201 -4.62 6.25 -20.71
CA SER A 201 -5.78 6.85 -19.99
C SER A 201 -6.19 6.43 -18.55
N SER A 202 -5.57 5.44 -17.89
CA SER A 202 -6.02 5.01 -16.55
C SER A 202 -5.88 6.08 -15.46
N TRP A 203 -4.86 6.95 -15.56
CA TRP A 203 -4.68 8.12 -14.69
C TRP A 203 -5.75 9.20 -14.89
N ASP A 204 -6.12 9.49 -16.14
CA ASP A 204 -7.14 10.50 -16.44
C ASP A 204 -8.47 10.10 -15.79
N GLY A 205 -8.85 8.82 -15.89
CA GLY A 205 -10.04 8.30 -15.24
C GLY A 205 -10.00 8.41 -13.71
N PHE A 206 -8.83 8.14 -13.09
CA PHE A 206 -8.65 8.33 -11.65
C PHE A 206 -8.77 9.80 -11.26
N MET A 207 -8.16 10.70 -12.03
CA MET A 207 -8.21 12.13 -11.77
C MET A 207 -9.60 12.73 -11.95
N VAL A 208 -10.34 12.28 -12.96
CA VAL A 208 -11.75 12.67 -13.14
C VAL A 208 -12.57 12.33 -11.90
N ARG A 209 -12.40 11.11 -11.35
CA ARG A 209 -13.08 10.69 -10.11
C ARG A 209 -12.68 11.56 -8.91
N MET A 210 -11.38 11.82 -8.71
CA MET A 210 -10.93 12.67 -7.61
C MET A 210 -11.41 14.12 -7.73
N LYS A 211 -11.40 14.71 -8.93
CA LYS A 211 -11.96 16.05 -9.18
C LYS A 211 -13.45 16.08 -8.88
N ALA A 212 -14.21 15.10 -9.36
CA ALA A 212 -15.65 14.99 -9.06
C ALA A 212 -15.92 14.94 -7.55
N LEU A 213 -15.15 14.15 -6.79
CA LEU A 213 -15.27 14.08 -5.32
C LEU A 213 -14.89 15.40 -4.63
N ALA A 214 -13.86 16.10 -5.12
CA ALA A 214 -13.43 17.39 -4.57
C ALA A 214 -14.41 18.53 -4.89
N GLU A 215 -15.17 18.42 -5.98
CA GLU A 215 -16.20 19.39 -6.36
C GLU A 215 -17.54 19.13 -5.66
N ARG A 216 -17.84 17.88 -5.33
CA ARG A 216 -19.09 17.48 -4.69
C ARG A 216 -19.15 17.93 -3.23
N LYS A 217 -19.92 18.99 -2.97
CA LYS A 217 -20.29 19.40 -1.60
C LYS A 217 -21.23 18.40 -0.95
N VAL A 218 -21.03 18.16 0.34
CA VAL A 218 -21.80 17.20 1.13
C VAL A 218 -22.40 17.92 2.35
N SER A 219 -23.71 17.74 2.57
CA SER A 219 -24.39 18.24 3.78
C SER A 219 -23.99 17.45 5.02
N ASP A 220 -24.12 18.04 6.20
CA ASP A 220 -23.81 17.35 7.46
C ASP A 220 -24.61 16.05 7.65
N SER A 221 -25.89 16.06 7.27
CA SER A 221 -26.75 14.87 7.28
C SER A 221 -26.25 13.77 6.34
N SER A 222 -25.75 14.14 5.16
CA SER A 222 -25.20 13.20 4.18
C SER A 222 -23.84 12.66 4.63
N ALA A 223 -23.02 13.49 5.26
CA ALA A 223 -21.74 13.10 5.86
C ALA A 223 -21.96 12.11 7.01
N GLU A 224 -22.91 12.38 7.91
CA GLU A 224 -23.27 11.44 8.98
C GLU A 224 -23.76 10.10 8.41
N ALA A 225 -24.65 10.13 7.43
CA ALA A 225 -25.15 8.92 6.78
C ALA A 225 -24.01 8.13 6.10
N PHE A 226 -23.06 8.81 5.46
CA PHE A 226 -21.86 8.21 4.89
C PHE A 226 -21.02 7.51 5.98
N PHE A 227 -20.69 8.21 7.08
CA PHE A 227 -19.88 7.62 8.14
C PHE A 227 -20.56 6.41 8.79
N ARG A 228 -21.88 6.46 8.97
CA ARG A 228 -22.65 5.31 9.44
C ARG A 228 -22.50 4.14 8.47
N ARG A 229 -22.75 4.32 7.16
CA ARG A 229 -22.61 3.23 6.16
C ARG A 229 -21.21 2.64 6.15
N VAL A 230 -20.18 3.48 6.17
CA VAL A 230 -18.78 3.04 6.12
C VAL A 230 -18.39 2.29 7.40
N LEU A 231 -18.67 2.87 8.57
CA LEU A 231 -18.28 2.34 9.89
C LEU A 231 -19.30 1.35 10.51
N THR A 232 -20.18 0.78 9.69
CA THR A 232 -21.02 -0.35 10.09
C THR A 232 -20.22 -1.65 10.06
N TYR A 233 -20.23 -2.39 11.18
CA TYR A 233 -19.64 -3.72 11.29
C TYR A 233 -20.72 -4.80 11.16
N PRO A 234 -20.40 -5.97 10.55
CA PRO A 234 -21.30 -7.12 10.55
C PRO A 234 -21.70 -7.52 11.97
N ALA A 235 -22.93 -8.00 12.12
CA ALA A 235 -23.44 -8.57 13.35
C ALA A 235 -22.48 -9.63 13.92
N ALA A 236 -22.08 -9.48 15.19
CA ALA A 236 -21.25 -10.46 15.88
C ALA A 236 -22.12 -11.63 16.37
N GLY A 237 -22.42 -12.56 15.46
CA GLY A 237 -23.06 -13.84 15.77
C GLY A 237 -24.59 -13.85 15.84
N PRO A 238 -25.21 -15.02 16.09
CA PRO A 238 -26.67 -15.24 15.95
C PRO A 238 -27.55 -14.41 16.89
N ASN A 239 -26.99 -13.86 17.97
CA ASN A 239 -27.71 -13.14 19.02
C ASN A 239 -27.65 -11.60 18.91
N MET A 240 -27.07 -11.04 17.85
CA MET A 240 -27.08 -9.60 17.56
C MET A 240 -27.61 -9.37 16.15
N PRO A 241 -28.93 -9.20 15.95
CA PRO A 241 -29.53 -9.13 14.61
C PRO A 241 -29.19 -7.86 13.84
N THR A 242 -28.69 -6.82 14.52
CA THR A 242 -28.45 -5.50 13.95
C THR A 242 -26.96 -5.21 13.76
N PRO A 243 -26.56 -4.64 12.61
CA PRO A 243 -25.21 -4.17 12.40
C PRO A 243 -24.83 -3.14 13.47
N ALA A 244 -23.73 -3.36 14.17
CA ALA A 244 -23.28 -2.44 15.22
C ALA A 244 -22.52 -1.26 14.59
N THR A 245 -22.94 -0.03 14.90
CA THR A 245 -22.17 1.19 14.59
C THR A 245 -21.20 1.49 15.72
N ASN A 246 -19.95 1.82 15.38
CA ASN A 246 -19.01 2.32 16.37
C ASN A 246 -19.17 3.84 16.52
N ASP A 247 -20.07 4.26 17.41
CA ASP A 247 -20.39 5.68 17.62
C ASP A 247 -19.18 6.52 18.05
N SER A 248 -18.21 5.91 18.74
CA SER A 248 -16.95 6.59 19.09
C SER A 248 -16.07 6.83 17.87
N ALA A 249 -16.02 5.88 16.92
CA ALA A 249 -15.32 6.03 15.65
C ALA A 249 -16.00 7.08 14.78
N ILE A 250 -17.34 7.10 14.73
CA ILE A 250 -18.12 8.08 13.96
C ILE A 250 -17.81 9.50 14.46
N LYS A 251 -17.83 9.73 15.78
CA LYS A 251 -17.47 11.04 16.36
C LYS A 251 -16.04 11.46 16.01
N ALA A 252 -15.10 10.51 16.02
CA ALA A 252 -13.71 10.79 15.67
C ALA A 252 -13.55 11.20 14.19
N VAL A 253 -14.15 10.46 13.25
CA VAL A 253 -14.08 10.80 11.82
C VAL A 253 -14.84 12.08 11.48
N GLN A 254 -15.96 12.36 12.17
CA GLN A 254 -16.68 13.62 12.03
C GLN A 254 -15.82 14.80 12.48
N ALA A 255 -15.11 14.68 13.61
CA ALA A 255 -14.21 15.73 14.08
C ALA A 255 -13.05 15.97 13.09
N LEU A 256 -12.50 14.90 12.50
CA LEU A 256 -11.49 14.99 11.45
C LEU A 256 -12.02 15.71 10.21
N TYR A 257 -13.20 15.34 9.74
CA TYR A 257 -13.87 15.97 8.59
C TYR A 257 -14.20 17.45 8.84
N ALA A 258 -14.62 17.79 10.06
CA ALA A 258 -14.97 19.15 10.47
C ALA A 258 -13.76 20.10 10.70
N GLY A 259 -12.56 19.72 10.23
CA GLY A 259 -11.38 20.58 10.23
C GLY A 259 -10.26 20.17 11.18
N ARG A 260 -10.43 19.12 12.00
CA ARG A 260 -9.30 18.60 12.82
C ARG A 260 -8.36 17.67 12.04
N GLY A 261 -8.79 17.19 10.87
CA GLY A 261 -7.98 16.34 10.02
C GLY A 261 -6.93 17.11 9.25
N LYS A 262 -5.84 16.42 8.90
CA LYS A 262 -4.77 16.99 8.08
C LYS A 262 -5.30 17.36 6.71
N GLY A 263 -5.16 18.63 6.35
CA GLY A 263 -5.68 19.15 5.08
C GLY A 263 -7.20 19.26 5.02
N ALA A 264 -7.94 19.05 6.12
CA ALA A 264 -9.41 19.13 6.12
C ALA A 264 -9.93 20.55 5.82
N THR A 265 -9.11 21.58 6.01
CA THR A 265 -9.42 22.98 5.66
C THR A 265 -9.09 23.35 4.21
N LEU A 266 -8.46 22.44 3.44
CA LEU A 266 -8.15 22.70 2.04
C LEU A 266 -9.46 22.84 1.23
N PRO A 267 -9.52 23.72 0.21
CA PRO A 267 -10.74 23.91 -0.57
C PRO A 267 -11.21 22.64 -1.31
N SER A 268 -10.28 21.73 -1.60
CA SER A 268 -10.52 20.39 -2.18
C SER A 268 -11.21 19.43 -1.21
N ALA A 269 -11.00 19.58 0.11
CA ALA A 269 -11.45 18.65 1.14
C ALA A 269 -12.57 19.22 2.05
N SER A 270 -12.56 20.52 2.31
CA SER A 270 -13.47 21.16 3.26
C SER A 270 -14.92 21.08 2.80
N GLY A 271 -15.72 20.26 3.48
CA GLY A 271 -17.14 20.06 3.16
C GLY A 271 -17.40 19.30 1.87
N THR A 272 -16.42 18.53 1.36
CA THR A 272 -16.52 17.80 0.08
C THR A 272 -16.55 16.29 0.29
N ALA A 273 -17.00 15.53 -0.72
CA ALA A 273 -16.92 14.08 -0.70
C ALA A 273 -15.47 13.58 -0.61
N TRP A 274 -14.52 14.33 -1.17
CA TRP A 274 -13.09 14.09 -0.96
C TRP A 274 -12.66 14.21 0.50
N GLY A 275 -13.17 15.20 1.23
CA GLY A 275 -12.94 15.33 2.67
C GLY A 275 -13.41 14.12 3.49
N LEU A 276 -14.52 13.48 3.08
CA LEU A 276 -15.02 12.27 3.74
C LEU A 276 -14.05 11.08 3.61
N VAL A 277 -13.48 10.89 2.43
CA VAL A 277 -12.50 9.82 2.18
C VAL A 277 -11.22 10.07 2.98
N ASN A 278 -10.76 11.32 3.01
CA ASN A 278 -9.57 11.72 3.78
C ASN A 278 -9.76 11.52 5.29
N SER A 279 -10.93 11.84 5.84
CA SER A 279 -11.19 11.70 7.27
C SER A 279 -11.26 10.22 7.71
N ILE A 280 -11.84 9.33 6.91
CA ILE A 280 -11.79 7.89 7.15
C ILE A 280 -10.35 7.37 7.07
N THR A 281 -9.61 7.79 6.05
CA THR A 281 -8.22 7.39 5.84
C THR A 281 -7.37 7.76 7.05
N GLU A 282 -7.42 9.02 7.49
CA GLU A 282 -6.70 9.48 8.67
C GLU A 282 -7.12 8.74 9.95
N PHE A 283 -8.42 8.51 10.15
CA PHE A 283 -8.89 7.76 11.31
C PHE A 283 -8.34 6.33 11.35
N VAL A 284 -8.41 5.62 10.21
CA VAL A 284 -7.91 4.25 10.09
C VAL A 284 -6.40 4.20 10.33
N ASP A 285 -5.66 5.16 9.80
CA ASP A 285 -4.20 5.14 9.82
C ASP A 285 -3.60 5.69 11.13
N HIS A 286 -4.32 6.58 11.84
CA HIS A 286 -3.79 7.29 12.99
C HIS A 286 -4.58 7.15 14.30
N GLN A 287 -5.89 6.88 14.26
CA GLN A 287 -6.73 6.99 15.47
C GLN A 287 -7.43 5.70 15.90
N ARG A 288 -7.53 4.68 15.03
CA ARG A 288 -8.21 3.42 15.36
C ARG A 288 -7.42 2.63 16.42
N ARG A 289 -8.01 2.38 17.60
CA ARG A 289 -7.36 1.59 18.67
C ARG A 289 -7.07 0.16 18.22
N ALA A 290 -5.89 -0.36 18.57
CA ALA A 290 -5.58 -1.79 18.51
C ALA A 290 -4.75 -2.23 19.72
N ARG A 291 -4.58 -3.54 19.90
CA ARG A 291 -3.85 -4.13 21.04
C ARG A 291 -2.38 -3.73 21.10
N SER A 292 -1.77 -3.40 19.96
CA SER A 292 -0.42 -2.82 19.86
C SER A 292 -0.36 -1.90 18.64
N ASP A 293 0.61 -0.99 18.61
CA ASP A 293 0.83 -0.14 17.44
C ASP A 293 1.12 -0.95 16.18
N ASP A 294 1.85 -2.05 16.28
CA ASP A 294 2.17 -2.89 15.12
C ASP A 294 0.95 -3.68 14.62
N HIS A 295 0.04 -4.12 15.51
CA HIS A 295 -1.25 -4.70 15.11
C HIS A 295 -2.23 -3.66 14.54
N ARG A 296 -2.23 -2.43 15.07
CA ARG A 296 -3.03 -1.31 14.53
C ARG A 296 -2.64 -1.04 13.09
N ARG A 297 -1.34 -0.98 12.89
CA ARG A 297 -0.67 -0.79 11.63
C ARG A 297 -1.01 -1.91 10.65
N ASP A 298 -0.74 -3.17 10.98
CA ASP A 298 -1.04 -4.31 10.10
C ASP A 298 -2.55 -4.42 9.72
N ALA A 299 -3.45 -4.20 10.69
CA ALA A 299 -4.90 -4.21 10.47
C ALA A 299 -5.41 -3.02 9.64
N ALA A 300 -4.82 -1.83 9.80
CA ALA A 300 -5.09 -0.65 8.97
C ALA A 300 -4.71 -0.89 7.49
N TRP A 301 -3.87 -1.90 7.24
CA TRP A 301 -3.01 -1.95 6.06
C TRP A 301 -3.19 -3.16 5.15
N PHE A 302 -3.49 -4.33 5.71
CA PHE A 302 -3.70 -5.58 4.95
C PHE A 302 -4.94 -6.34 5.43
N GLY A 303 -5.73 -5.74 6.33
CA GLY A 303 -6.92 -6.34 6.90
C GLY A 303 -8.12 -5.40 6.91
N ALA A 304 -8.90 -5.44 7.98
CA ALA A 304 -10.18 -4.73 8.08
C ALA A 304 -10.10 -3.21 7.87
N GLY A 305 -8.94 -2.56 8.01
CA GLY A 305 -8.76 -1.14 7.72
C GLY A 305 -8.54 -0.82 6.24
N ALA A 306 -7.88 -1.70 5.48
CA ALA A 306 -7.79 -1.55 4.03
C ALA A 306 -9.17 -1.71 3.38
N THR A 307 -9.92 -2.74 3.79
CA THR A 307 -11.33 -2.93 3.39
C THR A 307 -12.20 -1.73 3.75
N LEU A 308 -11.96 -1.09 4.90
CA LEU A 308 -12.72 0.07 5.33
C LEU A 308 -12.43 1.32 4.48
N LYS A 309 -11.16 1.54 4.09
CA LYS A 309 -10.78 2.62 3.18
C LYS A 309 -11.35 2.42 1.78
N GLN A 310 -11.31 1.19 1.26
CA GLN A 310 -11.96 0.84 -0.01
C GLN A 310 -13.47 1.11 0.05
N LYS A 311 -14.14 0.64 1.12
CA LYS A 311 -15.57 0.89 1.32
C LYS A 311 -15.88 2.40 1.39
N ALA A 312 -15.02 3.19 2.03
CA ALA A 312 -15.17 4.64 2.08
C ALA A 312 -15.07 5.29 0.70
N TRP A 313 -14.11 4.83 -0.12
CA TRP A 313 -13.99 5.25 -1.51
C TRP A 313 -15.25 4.89 -2.31
N ASP A 314 -15.71 3.64 -2.26
CA ASP A 314 -16.87 3.18 -3.02
C ASP A 314 -18.15 3.91 -2.61
N GLU A 315 -18.36 4.14 -1.31
CA GLU A 315 -19.49 4.93 -0.80
C GLU A 315 -19.41 6.41 -1.21
N ALA A 316 -18.21 6.97 -1.30
CA ALA A 316 -18.02 8.36 -1.74
C ALA A 316 -18.27 8.49 -3.24
N MET A 317 -17.86 7.49 -4.03
CA MET A 317 -18.12 7.44 -5.46
C MET A 317 -19.61 7.43 -5.79
N LYS A 318 -20.47 6.84 -4.94
CA LYS A 318 -21.93 6.90 -5.09
C LYS A 318 -22.50 8.32 -4.94
N LEU A 319 -21.77 9.24 -4.33
CA LEU A 319 -22.20 10.64 -4.17
C LEU A 319 -21.97 11.48 -5.42
N VAL A 320 -21.18 10.96 -6.38
CA VAL A 320 -20.80 11.61 -7.64
C VAL A 320 -21.19 10.80 -8.89
N ALA A 321 -21.91 9.69 -8.69
CA ALA A 321 -22.48 8.87 -9.74
C ALA A 321 -23.84 9.41 -10.22
#